data_AF-A0A1J7CHV7-F1
#
_entry.id   AF-A0A1J7CHV7-F1
#
_cell.length_a   1.000
_cell.length_b   1.000
_cell.length_c   1.000
_cell.angle_alpha   90.00
_cell.angle_beta   90.00
_cell.angle_gamma   90.00
#
_symmetry.space_group_name_H-M   'P 1'
#
loop_
_entity.id
_entity.type
_entity.pdbx_description
1 polymer ?
#
loop_
_entity_poly.entity_id
_entity_poly.type
_entity_poly.pdbx_seq_one_letter_code
_entity_poly.pdbx_strand_id
1 'polypeptide(L)'
;MKKIFILFCLSFFLFAQAQEYSSSNIHSHNDYASPLPFYGAYSNEAGVIEADVFLVNNELFVAHTSKEIGPNNTLKNFYLEPLSLKLKNLGSKAYPSNKPLILMIDIKSDADSTLKLIAQQLKNYPDIIINKNIKVVISGNRPNPAQWTSYPEFIYFDGRLNENYTPEQLARVEMISEDLHELTIWNGKGVLTQADLEKIQSAIKKVHNQNKKIRFWATQDNVNTWMTLMNLKVDFIGTDNVAELTHFINNLKNNFYQNTEFHQAYAPKNVAAFAKKKPKNVILLIGDGMGLTQIYSGYTANKGQLSLFNIPTQGLSITKASDSYITDSAAGATAMATGHKTNNRFISVDENGKPLELITQQLAKKNYKTAIISAGNITDATPAAFYAHQPERSYSEPIAYDFLSNPSDILIGGGQKEFKSRKDGKDLSKVLIEKGYTFSDKFSSLDTIKNTRFIVLEDAAVVSMKDGRGDFLTKSLAKATSTFAKTKNPFFIMAEGAQIDYGGHRNNVEYVVREMLDFDKLVGQAMEFVDKNPETLLIVTADHETGGLSLIDGSIEKGYVHGSFSTNDHTAVPVPVFAYGAGAQNFMGVYQNTEIYTKILEALSIK
;
A
#
# COMPACT_ATOMS: atom_id res chain seq x y z
N MET A 1 48.01 -35.06 29.75
CA MET A 1 47.28 -35.13 28.47
C MET A 1 45.80 -35.39 28.74
N LYS A 2 44.94 -34.38 28.64
CA LYS A 2 43.49 -34.54 28.48
C LYS A 2 43.03 -33.49 27.48
N LYS A 3 42.75 -33.92 26.25
CA LYS A 3 42.19 -33.09 25.18
C LYS A 3 40.69 -32.94 25.45
N ILE A 4 40.25 -31.71 25.65
CA ILE A 4 38.83 -31.34 25.67
C ILE A 4 38.42 -31.13 24.21
N PHE A 5 37.55 -31.98 23.69
CA PHE A 5 36.87 -31.77 22.42
C PHE A 5 35.72 -30.80 22.67
N ILE A 6 35.81 -29.59 22.08
CA ILE A 6 34.68 -28.67 21.97
C ILE A 6 33.89 -29.09 20.73
N LEU A 7 32.70 -29.64 20.94
CA LEU A 7 31.74 -29.94 19.88
C LEU A 7 31.08 -28.62 19.47
N PHE A 8 31.40 -28.13 18.26
CA PHE A 8 30.71 -27.00 17.65
C PHE A 8 29.34 -27.50 17.16
N CYS A 9 28.29 -27.33 17.97
CA CYS A 9 26.92 -27.48 17.51
C CYS A 9 26.57 -26.32 16.58
N LEU A 10 26.77 -26.51 15.27
CA LEU A 10 26.12 -25.70 14.24
C LEU A 10 24.62 -26.02 14.25
N SER A 11 23.86 -25.29 15.07
CA SER A 11 22.41 -25.19 14.92
C SER A 11 22.10 -24.39 13.66
N PHE A 12 21.92 -25.10 12.55
CA PHE A 12 21.21 -24.57 11.38
C PHE A 12 19.77 -24.26 11.79
N PHE A 13 19.50 -23.01 12.15
CA PHE A 13 18.14 -22.49 12.12
C PHE A 13 17.71 -22.47 10.65
N LEU A 14 17.00 -23.51 10.22
CA LEU A 14 16.14 -23.45 9.05
C LEU A 14 15.11 -22.37 9.33
N PHE A 15 15.35 -21.16 8.85
CA PHE A 15 14.29 -20.17 8.71
C PHE A 15 13.25 -20.83 7.80
N ALA A 16 12.08 -21.16 8.36
CA ALA A 16 10.93 -21.53 7.56
C ALA A 16 10.66 -20.33 6.64
N GLN A 17 10.97 -20.49 5.35
CA GLN A 17 10.71 -19.45 4.36
C GLN A 17 9.21 -19.19 4.37
N ALA A 18 8.80 -17.93 4.49
CA ALA A 18 7.40 -17.57 4.41
C ALA A 18 6.86 -18.05 3.05
N GLN A 19 5.72 -18.75 3.07
CA GLN A 19 5.05 -19.16 1.83
C GLN A 19 4.66 -17.90 1.03
N GLU A 20 5.27 -17.74 -0.14
CA GLU A 20 4.88 -16.73 -1.13
C GLU A 20 3.74 -17.27 -1.98
N TYR A 21 2.68 -16.48 -2.14
CA TYR A 21 1.54 -16.81 -2.99
C TYR A 21 1.75 -16.27 -4.41
N SER A 22 1.35 -17.07 -5.39
CA SER A 22 1.33 -16.71 -6.81
C SER A 22 0.10 -17.33 -7.47
N SER A 23 -0.11 -17.10 -8.76
CA SER A 23 -1.18 -17.78 -9.52
C SER A 23 -1.11 -19.32 -9.41
N SER A 24 0.07 -19.90 -9.16
CA SER A 24 0.26 -21.34 -8.92
C SER A 24 -0.47 -21.87 -7.68
N ASN A 25 -0.92 -20.98 -6.78
CA ASN A 25 -1.70 -21.34 -5.59
C ASN A 25 -3.21 -21.22 -5.83
N ILE A 26 -3.64 -20.80 -7.02
CA ILE A 26 -5.06 -20.65 -7.34
C ILE A 26 -5.61 -22.00 -7.81
N HIS A 27 -6.74 -22.37 -7.25
CA HIS A 27 -7.58 -23.47 -7.70
C HIS A 27 -8.83 -22.91 -8.37
N SER A 28 -8.91 -23.02 -9.70
CA SER A 28 -10.09 -22.65 -10.48
C SER A 28 -11.19 -23.68 -10.23
N HIS A 29 -12.07 -23.37 -9.29
CA HIS A 29 -13.21 -24.20 -8.93
C HIS A 29 -14.35 -23.93 -9.92
N ASN A 30 -15.16 -24.96 -10.21
CA ASN A 30 -16.25 -24.87 -11.19
C ASN A 30 -15.83 -24.22 -12.52
N ASP A 31 -14.59 -24.43 -12.98
CA ASP A 31 -14.03 -23.71 -14.14
C ASP A 31 -14.92 -23.84 -15.39
N TYR A 32 -15.59 -24.98 -15.53
CA TYR A 32 -16.52 -25.29 -16.62
C TYR A 32 -17.80 -24.44 -16.64
N ALA A 33 -18.12 -23.75 -15.54
CA ALA A 33 -19.23 -22.80 -15.45
C ALA A 33 -18.84 -21.39 -15.92
N SER A 34 -17.54 -21.13 -16.13
CA SER A 34 -17.03 -19.88 -16.69
C SER A 34 -17.49 -19.69 -18.15
N PRO A 35 -17.64 -18.44 -18.65
CA PRO A 35 -17.93 -18.18 -20.06
C PRO A 35 -16.91 -18.76 -21.04
N LEU A 36 -15.67 -18.99 -20.59
CA LEU A 36 -14.58 -19.58 -21.38
C LEU A 36 -13.90 -20.71 -20.58
N PRO A 37 -14.51 -21.92 -20.51
CA PRO A 37 -13.93 -23.07 -19.83
C PRO A 37 -12.50 -23.31 -20.28
N PHE A 38 -11.64 -23.72 -19.36
CA PHE A 38 -10.19 -23.85 -19.45
C PHE A 38 -9.45 -22.52 -19.70
N TYR A 39 -9.86 -21.72 -20.68
CA TYR A 39 -9.10 -20.56 -21.12
C TYR A 39 -9.04 -19.44 -20.08
N GLY A 40 -10.10 -19.22 -19.31
CA GLY A 40 -10.11 -18.20 -18.25
C GLY A 40 -9.08 -18.47 -17.15
N ALA A 41 -9.04 -19.69 -16.62
CA ALA A 41 -8.04 -20.09 -15.64
C ALA A 41 -6.63 -20.21 -16.25
N TYR A 42 -6.56 -20.70 -17.51
CA TYR A 42 -5.29 -20.83 -18.22
C TYR A 42 -4.62 -19.48 -18.47
N SER A 43 -5.36 -18.45 -18.90
CA SER A 43 -4.79 -17.12 -19.14
C SER A 43 -4.30 -16.42 -17.87
N ASN A 44 -4.84 -16.81 -16.71
CA ASN A 44 -4.40 -16.35 -15.41
C ASN A 44 -3.29 -17.25 -14.81
N GLU A 45 -2.85 -18.28 -15.53
CA GLU A 45 -1.84 -19.25 -15.09
C GLU A 45 -2.16 -19.87 -13.71
N ALA A 46 -3.43 -20.25 -13.51
CA ALA A 46 -3.88 -20.91 -12.27
C ALA A 46 -3.13 -22.23 -12.03
N GLY A 47 -2.86 -22.57 -10.77
CA GLY A 47 -2.16 -23.80 -10.41
C GLY A 47 -3.00 -25.07 -10.62
N VAL A 48 -4.31 -24.98 -10.42
CA VAL A 48 -5.26 -26.08 -10.59
C VAL A 48 -6.44 -25.61 -11.43
N ILE A 49 -6.85 -26.44 -12.39
CA ILE A 49 -8.07 -26.26 -13.17
C ILE A 49 -8.96 -27.49 -12.95
N GLU A 50 -10.16 -27.29 -12.43
CA GLU A 50 -11.10 -28.36 -12.08
C GLU A 50 -12.16 -28.59 -13.16
N ALA A 51 -12.47 -29.86 -13.44
CA ALA A 51 -13.59 -30.27 -14.26
C ALA A 51 -14.44 -31.33 -13.53
N ASP A 52 -15.74 -31.06 -13.38
CA ASP A 52 -16.71 -32.04 -12.87
C ASP A 52 -17.16 -32.97 -13.98
N VAL A 53 -16.91 -34.28 -13.85
CA VAL A 53 -17.08 -35.25 -14.93
C VAL A 53 -18.13 -36.32 -14.62
N PHE A 54 -19.03 -36.51 -15.57
CA PHE A 54 -20.03 -37.57 -15.61
C PHE A 54 -19.76 -38.55 -16.77
N LEU A 55 -19.82 -39.84 -16.48
CA LEU A 55 -19.89 -40.89 -17.49
C LEU A 55 -21.35 -41.11 -17.93
N VAL A 56 -21.65 -40.83 -19.19
CA VAL A 56 -22.97 -41.08 -19.79
C VAL A 56 -22.79 -41.74 -21.15
N ASN A 57 -23.43 -42.89 -21.37
CA ASN A 57 -23.40 -43.62 -22.65
C ASN A 57 -21.98 -43.82 -23.22
N ASN A 58 -21.02 -44.15 -22.35
CA ASN A 58 -19.61 -44.37 -22.70
C ASN A 58 -18.87 -43.12 -23.24
N GLU A 59 -19.32 -41.93 -22.84
CA GLU A 59 -18.65 -40.65 -23.09
C GLU A 59 -18.52 -39.83 -21.77
N LEU A 60 -17.51 -38.96 -21.71
CA LEU A 60 -17.19 -38.15 -20.52
C LEU A 60 -17.67 -36.71 -20.71
N PHE A 61 -18.75 -36.36 -20.03
CA PHE A 61 -19.34 -35.02 -20.05
C PHE A 61 -18.90 -34.19 -18.85
N VAL A 62 -18.79 -32.87 -19.04
CA VAL A 62 -18.49 -31.89 -18.01
C VAL A 62 -19.74 -31.09 -17.67
N ALA A 63 -20.15 -31.11 -16.40
CA ALA A 63 -21.30 -30.39 -15.89
C ALA A 63 -21.29 -30.36 -14.35
N HIS A 64 -21.99 -29.42 -13.72
CA HIS A 64 -22.15 -29.42 -12.26
C HIS A 64 -23.13 -30.51 -11.81
N THR A 65 -24.24 -30.64 -12.54
CA THR A 65 -25.26 -31.67 -12.31
C THR A 65 -25.57 -32.45 -13.58
N SER A 66 -26.08 -33.68 -13.43
CA SER A 66 -26.48 -34.51 -14.57
C SER A 66 -27.57 -33.88 -15.46
N LYS A 67 -28.31 -32.88 -14.96
CA LYS A 67 -29.34 -32.15 -15.70
C LYS A 67 -28.77 -31.09 -16.65
N GLU A 68 -27.51 -30.70 -16.46
CA GLU A 68 -26.85 -29.63 -17.21
C GLU A 68 -25.94 -30.14 -18.33
N ILE A 69 -25.94 -31.46 -18.56
CA ILE A 69 -25.10 -32.08 -19.59
C ILE A 69 -25.53 -31.58 -20.98
N GLY A 70 -24.64 -30.78 -21.58
CA GLY A 70 -24.75 -30.33 -22.97
C GLY A 70 -24.11 -31.32 -23.94
N PRO A 71 -24.61 -31.45 -25.18
CA PRO A 71 -24.17 -32.47 -26.13
C PRO A 71 -22.70 -32.36 -26.56
N ASN A 72 -22.08 -31.19 -26.43
CA ASN A 72 -20.68 -30.93 -26.84
C ASN A 72 -19.74 -30.64 -25.65
N ASN A 73 -20.27 -30.65 -24.42
CA ASN A 73 -19.53 -30.30 -23.21
C ASN A 73 -18.76 -31.53 -22.70
N THR A 74 -17.82 -32.03 -23.49
CA THR A 74 -17.03 -33.21 -23.13
C THR A 74 -15.72 -32.81 -22.47
N LEU A 75 -15.19 -33.68 -21.60
CA LEU A 75 -13.87 -33.48 -20.99
C LEU A 75 -12.79 -33.28 -22.07
N LYS A 76 -12.92 -34.04 -23.16
CA LYS A 76 -12.11 -33.93 -24.35
C LYS A 76 -12.09 -32.50 -24.91
N ASN A 77 -13.26 -31.96 -25.24
CA ASN A 77 -13.39 -30.68 -25.96
C ASN A 77 -13.04 -29.49 -25.07
N PHE A 78 -13.41 -29.53 -23.79
CA PHE A 78 -13.21 -28.40 -22.88
C PHE A 78 -11.79 -28.35 -22.30
N TYR A 79 -11.13 -29.49 -22.08
CA TYR A 79 -9.88 -29.52 -21.31
C TYR A 79 -8.74 -30.24 -22.05
N LEU A 80 -8.94 -31.46 -22.54
CA LEU A 80 -7.83 -32.26 -23.06
C LEU A 80 -7.29 -31.74 -24.39
N GLU A 81 -8.16 -31.43 -25.36
CA GLU A 81 -7.73 -30.86 -26.65
C GLU A 81 -7.12 -29.46 -26.48
N PRO A 82 -7.75 -28.51 -25.76
CA PRO A 82 -7.15 -27.20 -25.52
C PRO A 82 -5.79 -27.28 -24.82
N LEU A 83 -5.65 -28.10 -23.77
CA LEU A 83 -4.38 -28.27 -23.06
C LEU A 83 -3.30 -28.85 -23.98
N SER A 84 -3.61 -29.92 -24.73
CA SER A 84 -2.68 -30.52 -25.68
C SER A 84 -2.19 -29.51 -26.73
N LEU A 85 -3.10 -28.70 -27.27
CA LEU A 85 -2.75 -27.65 -28.23
C LEU A 85 -1.81 -26.61 -27.60
N LYS A 86 -2.06 -26.18 -26.36
CA LYS A 86 -1.18 -25.24 -25.64
C LYS A 86 0.20 -25.81 -25.40
N LEU A 87 0.30 -27.07 -24.96
CA LEU A 87 1.58 -27.75 -24.73
C LEU A 87 2.40 -27.85 -26.01
N LYS A 88 1.77 -28.23 -27.13
CA LYS A 88 2.44 -28.30 -28.45
C LYS A 88 2.96 -26.94 -28.88
N ASN A 89 2.16 -25.88 -28.71
CA ASN A 89 2.53 -24.52 -29.08
C ASN A 89 3.64 -23.93 -28.20
N LEU A 90 3.75 -24.34 -26.94
CA LEU A 90 4.73 -23.81 -25.98
C LEU A 90 5.95 -24.72 -25.76
N GLY A 91 6.14 -25.74 -26.61
CA GLY A 91 7.29 -26.65 -26.49
C GLY A 91 7.29 -27.44 -25.18
N SER A 92 6.13 -27.99 -24.79
CA SER A 92 5.87 -28.75 -23.55
C SER A 92 5.80 -27.93 -22.25
N LYS A 93 5.87 -26.60 -22.30
CA LYS A 93 5.56 -25.79 -21.11
C LYS A 93 4.04 -25.72 -20.90
N ALA A 94 3.58 -25.89 -19.66
CA ALA A 94 2.15 -25.74 -19.34
C ALA A 94 1.69 -24.30 -19.56
N TYR A 95 2.51 -23.34 -19.11
CA TYR A 95 2.29 -21.90 -19.26
C TYR A 95 3.49 -21.20 -19.90
N PRO A 96 3.32 -19.99 -20.46
CA PRO A 96 4.44 -19.15 -20.91
C PRO A 96 5.51 -18.95 -19.83
N SER A 97 5.09 -18.78 -18.57
CA SER A 97 5.97 -18.67 -17.40
C SER A 97 6.63 -19.99 -16.96
N ASN A 98 6.32 -21.11 -17.62
CA ASN A 98 6.79 -22.45 -17.29
C ASN A 98 6.39 -22.95 -15.88
N LYS A 99 5.34 -22.38 -15.29
CA LYS A 99 4.71 -22.91 -14.07
C LYS A 99 4.08 -24.29 -14.33
N PRO A 100 3.99 -25.18 -13.33
CA PRO A 100 3.25 -26.42 -13.45
C PRO A 100 1.73 -26.19 -13.44
N LEU A 101 0.97 -27.15 -13.96
CA LEU A 101 -0.49 -27.17 -13.94
C LEU A 101 -1.00 -28.53 -13.45
N ILE A 102 -1.98 -28.49 -12.55
CA ILE A 102 -2.79 -29.64 -12.16
C ILE A 102 -4.11 -29.57 -12.91
N LEU A 103 -4.40 -30.56 -13.74
CA LEU A 103 -5.75 -30.81 -14.23
C LEU A 103 -6.47 -31.71 -13.23
N MET A 104 -7.40 -31.14 -12.48
CA MET A 104 -8.21 -31.87 -11.50
C MET A 104 -9.50 -32.33 -12.16
N ILE A 105 -9.76 -33.64 -12.12
CA ILE A 105 -10.98 -34.25 -12.63
C ILE A 105 -11.78 -34.77 -11.45
N ASP A 106 -12.88 -34.09 -11.13
CA ASP A 106 -13.78 -34.46 -10.05
C ASP A 106 -14.87 -35.38 -10.61
N ILE A 107 -14.85 -36.66 -10.23
CA ILE A 107 -15.78 -37.64 -10.78
C ILE A 107 -17.11 -37.55 -10.03
N LYS A 108 -18.21 -37.30 -10.75
CA LYS A 108 -19.57 -37.26 -10.19
C LYS A 108 -20.37 -38.56 -10.40
N SER A 109 -19.94 -39.42 -11.32
CA SER A 109 -20.52 -40.74 -11.59
C SER A 109 -19.78 -41.87 -10.84
N ASP A 110 -20.03 -43.13 -11.21
CA ASP A 110 -19.33 -44.28 -10.62
C ASP A 110 -17.80 -44.18 -10.83
N ALA A 111 -17.04 -44.34 -9.75
CA ALA A 111 -15.60 -44.06 -9.72
C ALA A 111 -14.80 -44.96 -10.68
N ASP A 112 -15.01 -46.26 -10.62
CA ASP A 112 -14.18 -47.23 -11.33
C ASP A 112 -14.43 -47.21 -12.84
N SER A 113 -15.71 -47.19 -13.26
CA SER A 113 -16.06 -47.13 -14.68
C SER A 113 -15.64 -45.81 -15.33
N THR A 114 -15.84 -44.69 -14.62
CA THR A 114 -15.47 -43.36 -15.12
C THR A 114 -13.95 -43.19 -15.22
N LEU A 115 -13.19 -43.58 -14.18
CA LEU A 115 -11.74 -43.46 -14.20
C LEU A 115 -11.07 -44.35 -15.26
N LYS A 116 -11.62 -45.55 -15.52
CA LYS A 116 -11.15 -46.39 -16.64
C LYS A 116 -11.27 -45.67 -17.98
N LEU A 117 -12.39 -45.00 -18.23
CA LEU A 117 -12.59 -44.26 -19.47
C LEU A 117 -11.71 -42.99 -19.53
N ILE A 118 -11.54 -42.26 -18.41
CA ILE A 118 -10.61 -41.13 -18.32
C ILE A 118 -9.18 -41.58 -18.68
N ALA A 119 -8.72 -42.67 -18.07
CA ALA A 119 -7.39 -43.23 -18.34
C ALA A 119 -7.23 -43.67 -19.81
N GLN A 120 -8.30 -44.20 -20.42
CA GLN A 120 -8.31 -44.56 -21.84
C GLN A 120 -8.24 -43.32 -22.74
N GLN A 121 -9.02 -42.27 -22.46
CA GLN A 121 -8.98 -41.03 -23.26
C GLN A 121 -7.62 -40.34 -23.14
N LEU A 122 -7.03 -40.25 -21.94
CA LEU A 122 -5.72 -39.62 -21.70
C LEU A 122 -4.57 -40.29 -22.46
N LYS A 123 -4.64 -41.59 -22.77
CA LYS A 123 -3.64 -42.28 -23.61
C LYS A 123 -3.55 -41.70 -25.03
N ASN A 124 -4.59 -41.02 -25.50
CA ASN A 124 -4.58 -40.34 -26.80
C ASN A 124 -3.84 -38.99 -26.75
N TYR A 125 -3.42 -38.54 -25.56
CA TYR A 125 -2.73 -37.26 -25.32
C TYR A 125 -1.37 -37.50 -24.65
N PRO A 126 -0.39 -38.12 -25.35
CA PRO A 126 0.92 -38.42 -24.79
C PRO A 126 1.64 -37.17 -24.25
N ASP A 127 1.44 -36.03 -24.90
CA ASP A 127 1.98 -34.72 -24.51
C ASP A 127 1.45 -34.21 -23.17
N ILE A 128 0.29 -34.70 -22.70
CA ILE A 128 -0.22 -34.43 -21.35
C ILE A 128 0.41 -35.41 -20.35
N ILE A 129 0.33 -36.72 -20.61
CA ILE A 129 0.68 -37.75 -19.62
C ILE A 129 2.19 -37.93 -19.37
N ILE A 130 3.06 -37.58 -20.32
CA ILE A 130 4.53 -37.66 -20.13
C ILE A 130 5.12 -36.36 -19.59
N ASN A 131 4.31 -35.29 -19.53
CA ASN A 131 4.80 -33.97 -19.21
C ASN A 131 4.96 -33.79 -17.70
N LYS A 132 6.21 -33.54 -17.27
CA LYS A 132 6.56 -33.39 -15.85
C LYS A 132 5.94 -32.17 -15.18
N ASN A 133 5.51 -31.18 -15.97
CA ASN A 133 4.85 -29.98 -15.50
C ASN A 133 3.33 -30.10 -15.47
N ILE A 134 2.77 -31.23 -15.92
CA ILE A 134 1.34 -31.52 -15.85
C ILE A 134 1.10 -32.68 -14.89
N LYS A 135 0.10 -32.53 -14.03
CA LYS A 135 -0.43 -33.65 -13.24
C LYS A 135 -1.93 -33.77 -13.49
N VAL A 136 -2.40 -35.00 -13.63
CA VAL A 136 -3.83 -35.30 -13.65
C VAL A 136 -4.21 -35.85 -12.28
N VAL A 137 -5.09 -35.16 -11.58
CA VAL A 137 -5.50 -35.49 -10.21
C VAL A 137 -6.99 -35.84 -10.20
N ILE A 138 -7.34 -36.99 -9.63
CA ILE A 138 -8.72 -37.45 -9.52
C ILE A 138 -9.30 -37.09 -8.15
N SER A 139 -10.46 -36.43 -8.15
CA SER A 139 -11.25 -36.11 -6.96
C SER A 139 -12.70 -36.59 -7.09
N GLY A 140 -13.58 -36.16 -6.18
CA GLY A 140 -14.98 -36.60 -6.11
C GLY A 140 -15.11 -38.08 -5.75
N ASN A 141 -15.91 -38.80 -6.55
CA ASN A 141 -16.05 -40.25 -6.48
C ASN A 141 -14.77 -40.91 -7.04
N ARG A 142 -13.81 -41.16 -6.16
CA ARG A 142 -12.54 -41.86 -6.48
C ARG A 142 -12.56 -43.33 -6.02
N PRO A 143 -11.86 -44.25 -6.72
CA PRO A 143 -11.74 -45.64 -6.28
C PRO A 143 -11.07 -45.77 -4.91
N ASN A 144 -11.27 -46.92 -4.27
CA ASN A 144 -10.64 -47.20 -2.97
C ASN A 144 -9.11 -47.10 -3.08
N PRO A 145 -8.40 -46.49 -2.11
CA PRO A 145 -6.93 -46.39 -2.14
C PRO A 145 -6.19 -47.71 -2.36
N ALA A 146 -6.76 -48.85 -1.95
CA ALA A 146 -6.19 -50.18 -2.20
C ALA A 146 -6.14 -50.55 -3.70
N GLN A 147 -6.94 -49.92 -4.55
CA GLN A 147 -7.02 -50.20 -5.99
C GLN A 147 -6.15 -49.25 -6.84
N TRP A 148 -5.56 -48.20 -6.28
CA TRP A 148 -4.86 -47.16 -7.06
C TRP A 148 -3.67 -47.69 -7.87
N THR A 149 -3.02 -48.76 -7.40
CA THR A 149 -1.91 -49.42 -8.12
C THR A 149 -2.36 -50.06 -9.43
N SER A 150 -3.66 -50.33 -9.61
CA SER A 150 -4.22 -50.84 -10.87
C SER A 150 -4.41 -49.76 -11.94
N TYR A 151 -4.31 -48.47 -11.58
CA TYR A 151 -4.44 -47.34 -12.49
C TYR A 151 -3.06 -46.80 -12.91
N PRO A 152 -2.91 -46.29 -14.17
CA PRO A 152 -1.63 -45.82 -14.69
C PRO A 152 -0.91 -44.82 -13.77
N GLU A 153 0.43 -44.86 -13.75
CA GLU A 153 1.26 -44.05 -12.84
C GLU A 153 1.10 -42.54 -13.03
N PHE A 154 0.70 -42.08 -14.21
CA PHE A 154 0.45 -40.65 -14.49
C PHE A 154 -0.82 -40.12 -13.82
N ILE A 155 -1.63 -40.98 -13.17
CA ILE A 155 -2.84 -40.60 -12.44
C ILE A 155 -2.53 -40.45 -10.95
N TYR A 156 -2.77 -39.25 -10.45
CA TYR A 156 -2.70 -38.89 -9.03
C TYR A 156 -4.10 -38.74 -8.45
N PHE A 157 -4.20 -38.66 -7.12
CA PHE A 157 -5.46 -38.57 -6.41
C PHE A 157 -5.47 -37.39 -5.44
N ASP A 158 -6.65 -36.79 -5.28
CA ASP A 158 -6.97 -35.92 -4.16
C ASP A 158 -7.27 -36.80 -2.94
N GLY A 159 -6.58 -36.55 -1.83
CA GLY A 159 -6.69 -37.27 -0.57
C GLY A 159 -7.80 -36.71 0.33
N ARG A 160 -8.19 -37.49 1.33
CA ARG A 160 -9.15 -37.07 2.37
C ARG A 160 -8.47 -37.00 3.73
N LEU A 161 -8.77 -35.96 4.51
CA LEU A 161 -8.10 -35.70 5.79
C LEU A 161 -8.25 -36.83 6.81
N ASN A 162 -9.38 -37.54 6.76
CA ASN A 162 -9.74 -38.58 7.72
C ASN A 162 -9.37 -40.01 7.27
N GLU A 163 -8.66 -40.15 6.15
CA GLU A 163 -8.11 -41.43 5.71
C GLU A 163 -6.63 -41.56 6.07
N ASN A 164 -6.19 -42.81 6.28
CA ASN A 164 -4.78 -43.13 6.50
C ASN A 164 -4.25 -43.86 5.27
N TYR A 165 -3.12 -43.39 4.75
CA TYR A 165 -2.49 -43.94 3.55
C TYR A 165 -1.22 -44.71 3.91
N THR A 166 -1.00 -45.85 3.25
CA THR A 166 0.34 -46.46 3.22
C THR A 166 1.31 -45.55 2.46
N PRO A 167 2.64 -45.69 2.62
CA PRO A 167 3.61 -44.89 1.86
C PRO A 167 3.39 -44.95 0.34
N GLU A 168 3.04 -46.12 -0.20
CA GLU A 168 2.76 -46.33 -1.63
C GLU A 168 1.49 -45.60 -2.08
N GLN A 169 0.43 -45.62 -1.26
CA GLN A 169 -0.80 -44.88 -1.54
C GLN A 169 -0.57 -43.38 -1.44
N LEU A 170 0.15 -42.93 -0.41
CA LEU A 170 0.48 -41.52 -0.18
C LEU A 170 1.34 -40.97 -1.33
N ALA A 171 2.19 -41.78 -1.95
CA ALA A 171 2.96 -41.39 -3.14
C ALA A 171 2.05 -41.05 -4.35
N ARG A 172 0.82 -41.59 -4.40
CA ARG A 172 -0.19 -41.29 -5.42
C ARG A 172 -1.08 -40.09 -5.06
N VAL A 173 -0.98 -39.56 -3.85
CA VAL A 173 -1.75 -38.38 -3.40
C VAL A 173 -1.01 -37.10 -3.78
N GLU A 174 -1.63 -36.20 -4.54
CA GLU A 174 -1.02 -34.90 -4.88
C GLU A 174 -1.32 -33.83 -3.83
N MET A 175 -2.56 -33.80 -3.37
CA MET A 175 -3.08 -32.87 -2.36
C MET A 175 -4.11 -33.58 -1.49
N ILE A 176 -4.45 -32.99 -0.36
CA ILE A 176 -5.54 -33.43 0.50
C ILE A 176 -6.55 -32.29 0.57
N SER A 177 -7.80 -32.59 0.22
CA SER A 177 -8.90 -31.64 0.31
C SER A 177 -9.84 -31.96 1.47
N GLU A 178 -10.43 -30.92 2.06
CA GLU A 178 -11.46 -31.06 3.10
C GLU A 178 -12.55 -29.99 2.93
N ASP A 179 -13.78 -30.32 3.33
CA ASP A 179 -14.87 -29.33 3.42
C ASP A 179 -14.56 -28.37 4.58
N LEU A 180 -14.51 -27.07 4.31
CA LEU A 180 -14.28 -26.10 5.39
C LEU A 180 -15.36 -26.17 6.47
N HIS A 181 -16.60 -26.55 6.11
CA HIS A 181 -17.73 -26.64 7.04
C HIS A 181 -17.59 -27.74 8.09
N GLU A 182 -16.77 -28.76 7.83
CA GLU A 182 -16.45 -29.80 8.82
C GLU A 182 -15.58 -29.26 9.96
N LEU A 183 -14.91 -28.12 9.74
CA LEU A 183 -13.99 -27.51 10.71
C LEU A 183 -14.56 -26.25 11.36
N THR A 184 -15.37 -25.47 10.64
CA THR A 184 -15.90 -24.19 11.12
C THR A 184 -17.23 -23.82 10.46
N ILE A 185 -18.04 -23.02 11.17
CA ILE A 185 -19.24 -22.36 10.61
C ILE A 185 -18.93 -20.97 10.01
N TRP A 186 -17.65 -20.59 9.96
CA TRP A 186 -17.23 -19.28 9.48
C TRP A 186 -17.56 -19.11 8.00
N ASN A 187 -18.31 -18.06 7.69
CA ASN A 187 -18.84 -17.78 6.36
C ASN A 187 -18.00 -16.75 5.59
N GLY A 188 -16.69 -16.69 5.86
CA GLY A 188 -15.80 -15.75 5.18
C GLY A 188 -15.94 -14.28 5.61
N LYS A 189 -16.75 -13.95 6.63
CA LYS A 189 -16.91 -12.59 7.16
C LYS A 189 -16.38 -12.47 8.58
N GLY A 190 -15.75 -11.35 8.90
CA GLY A 190 -15.11 -11.13 10.18
C GLY A 190 -13.94 -12.07 10.42
N VAL A 191 -13.46 -12.12 11.67
CA VAL A 191 -12.35 -12.98 12.08
C VAL A 191 -12.82 -14.35 12.55
N LEU A 192 -12.01 -15.38 12.34
CA LEU A 192 -12.23 -16.70 12.92
C LEU A 192 -12.24 -16.62 14.45
N THR A 193 -13.06 -17.45 15.10
CA THR A 193 -12.94 -17.67 16.54
C THR A 193 -11.64 -18.40 16.85
N GLN A 194 -11.08 -18.22 18.04
CA GLN A 194 -9.85 -18.92 18.45
C GLN A 194 -9.99 -20.45 18.36
N ALA A 195 -11.16 -20.99 18.72
CA ALA A 195 -11.41 -22.44 18.65
C ALA A 195 -11.42 -22.96 17.21
N ASP A 196 -12.05 -22.24 16.27
CA ASP A 196 -12.08 -22.64 14.87
C ASP A 196 -10.70 -22.46 14.21
N LEU A 197 -9.99 -21.39 14.56
CA LEU A 197 -8.60 -21.17 14.16
C LEU A 197 -7.71 -22.36 14.50
N GLU A 198 -7.79 -22.87 15.74
CA GLU A 198 -7.01 -24.02 16.20
C GLU A 198 -7.35 -25.32 15.46
N LYS A 199 -8.64 -25.57 15.18
CA LYS A 199 -9.06 -26.74 14.38
C LYS A 199 -8.49 -26.70 12.98
N ILE A 200 -8.61 -25.56 12.29
CA ILE A 200 -8.11 -25.39 10.92
C ILE A 200 -6.59 -25.53 10.90
N GLN A 201 -5.87 -24.88 11.83
CA GLN A 201 -4.42 -25.01 11.94
C GLN A 201 -3.97 -26.44 12.22
N SER A 202 -4.72 -27.19 13.05
CA SER A 202 -4.44 -28.61 13.31
C SER A 202 -4.60 -29.46 12.05
N ALA A 203 -5.66 -29.23 11.26
CA ALA A 203 -5.88 -29.91 9.98
C ALA A 203 -4.75 -29.61 8.98
N ILE A 204 -4.38 -28.33 8.81
CA ILE A 204 -3.28 -27.91 7.94
C ILE A 204 -1.97 -28.58 8.37
N LYS A 205 -1.64 -28.53 9.67
CA LYS A 205 -0.43 -29.15 10.22
C LYS A 205 -0.41 -30.66 9.99
N LYS A 206 -1.55 -31.35 10.15
CA LYS A 206 -1.66 -32.80 9.89
C LYS A 206 -1.33 -33.15 8.44
N VAL A 207 -1.76 -32.33 7.49
CA VAL A 207 -1.46 -32.53 6.05
C VAL A 207 0.00 -32.18 5.73
N HIS A 208 0.50 -31.05 6.22
CA HIS A 208 1.88 -30.61 6.00
C HIS A 208 2.91 -31.58 6.59
N ASN A 209 2.62 -32.20 7.74
CA ASN A 209 3.48 -33.25 8.33
C ASN A 209 3.65 -34.49 7.44
N GLN A 210 2.77 -34.68 6.45
CA GLN A 210 2.85 -35.76 5.46
C GLN A 210 3.54 -35.31 4.16
N ASN A 211 4.14 -34.11 4.14
CA ASN A 211 4.68 -33.44 2.95
C ASN A 211 3.66 -33.34 1.81
N LYS A 212 2.39 -33.11 2.16
CA LYS A 212 1.30 -32.90 1.21
C LYS A 212 0.78 -31.48 1.28
N LYS A 213 0.14 -31.05 0.19
CA LYS A 213 -0.52 -29.76 0.07
C LYS A 213 -1.98 -29.89 0.51
N ILE A 214 -2.52 -28.84 1.12
CA ILE A 214 -3.92 -28.78 1.56
C ILE A 214 -4.74 -27.78 0.73
N ARG A 215 -5.99 -28.15 0.45
CA ARG A 215 -7.03 -27.29 -0.12
C ARG A 215 -8.29 -27.40 0.75
N PHE A 216 -8.99 -26.29 0.96
CA PHE A 216 -10.36 -26.33 1.48
C PHE A 216 -11.35 -26.01 0.36
N TRP A 217 -12.47 -26.74 0.32
CA TRP A 217 -13.62 -26.40 -0.52
C TRP A 217 -14.78 -25.88 0.32
N ALA A 218 -15.85 -25.43 -0.34
CA ALA A 218 -16.93 -24.65 0.26
C ALA A 218 -16.46 -23.31 0.88
N THR A 219 -15.38 -22.74 0.35
CA THR A 219 -14.88 -21.41 0.71
C THR A 219 -15.68 -20.31 0.01
N GLN A 220 -15.65 -19.10 0.56
CA GLN A 220 -16.32 -17.93 -0.03
C GLN A 220 -15.36 -17.13 -0.92
N ASP A 221 -15.88 -16.57 -2.02
CA ASP A 221 -15.11 -15.71 -2.92
C ASP A 221 -15.12 -14.25 -2.49
N ASN A 222 -14.24 -13.93 -1.55
CA ASN A 222 -13.97 -12.56 -1.15
C ASN A 222 -12.57 -12.42 -0.53
N VAL A 223 -12.09 -11.17 -0.52
CA VAL A 223 -10.76 -10.80 -0.01
C VAL A 223 -10.50 -11.31 1.42
N ASN A 224 -11.47 -11.17 2.33
CA ASN A 224 -11.30 -11.61 3.72
C ASN A 224 -11.06 -13.13 3.81
N THR A 225 -11.77 -13.91 2.99
CA THR A 225 -11.61 -15.36 2.91
C THR A 225 -10.24 -15.73 2.38
N TRP A 226 -9.86 -15.16 1.23
CA TRP A 226 -8.56 -15.44 0.61
C TRP A 226 -7.40 -15.08 1.54
N MET A 227 -7.46 -13.90 2.17
CA MET A 227 -6.44 -13.47 3.13
C MET A 227 -6.34 -14.38 4.35
N THR A 228 -7.47 -14.76 4.93
CA THR A 228 -7.47 -15.66 6.09
C THR A 228 -6.83 -16.99 5.74
N LEU A 229 -7.20 -17.60 4.61
CA LEU A 229 -6.62 -18.88 4.19
C LEU A 229 -5.12 -18.75 3.86
N MET A 230 -4.69 -17.64 3.26
CA MET A 230 -3.27 -17.35 3.01
C MET A 230 -2.46 -17.14 4.30
N ASN A 231 -3.05 -16.46 5.28
CA ASN A 231 -2.46 -16.26 6.60
C ASN A 231 -2.32 -17.60 7.35
N LEU A 232 -3.25 -18.54 7.13
CA LEU A 232 -3.23 -19.89 7.68
C LEU A 232 -2.31 -20.86 6.92
N LYS A 233 -1.70 -20.43 5.81
CA LYS A 233 -0.79 -21.25 4.98
C LYS A 233 -1.49 -22.41 4.26
N VAL A 234 -2.72 -22.19 3.80
CA VAL A 234 -3.39 -23.11 2.88
C VAL A 234 -2.68 -23.07 1.51
N ASP A 235 -2.40 -24.23 0.91
CA ASP A 235 -1.57 -24.31 -0.30
C ASP A 235 -2.30 -23.89 -1.57
N PHE A 236 -3.58 -24.28 -1.68
CA PHE A 236 -4.44 -23.95 -2.81
C PHE A 236 -5.70 -23.23 -2.35
N ILE A 237 -5.92 -22.04 -2.90
CA ILE A 237 -7.09 -21.20 -2.62
C ILE A 237 -8.11 -21.43 -3.74
N GLY A 238 -9.24 -22.06 -3.37
CA GLY A 238 -10.37 -22.25 -4.28
C GLY A 238 -11.08 -20.95 -4.58
N THR A 239 -11.42 -20.73 -5.85
CA THR A 239 -12.25 -19.61 -6.28
C THR A 239 -13.00 -19.92 -7.56
N ASP A 240 -14.22 -19.38 -7.68
CA ASP A 240 -14.98 -19.31 -8.93
C ASP A 240 -14.62 -18.02 -9.72
N ASN A 241 -13.90 -17.06 -9.11
CA ASN A 241 -13.43 -15.82 -9.75
C ASN A 241 -11.90 -15.74 -9.84
N VAL A 242 -11.31 -16.57 -10.70
CA VAL A 242 -9.85 -16.68 -10.88
C VAL A 242 -9.18 -15.35 -11.21
N ALA A 243 -9.80 -14.50 -12.04
CA ALA A 243 -9.21 -13.23 -12.45
C ALA A 243 -9.07 -12.26 -11.28
N GLU A 244 -10.07 -12.19 -10.41
CA GLU A 244 -10.06 -11.32 -9.23
C GLU A 244 -9.02 -11.79 -8.21
N LEU A 245 -8.97 -13.09 -7.89
CA LEU A 245 -7.94 -13.62 -6.99
C LEU A 245 -6.52 -13.48 -7.57
N THR A 246 -6.35 -13.64 -8.88
CA THR A 246 -5.05 -13.40 -9.55
C THR A 246 -4.62 -11.95 -9.41
N HIS A 247 -5.54 -11.01 -9.65
CA HIS A 247 -5.28 -9.58 -9.45
C HIS A 247 -4.91 -9.28 -7.99
N PHE A 248 -5.65 -9.85 -7.03
CA PHE A 248 -5.37 -9.70 -5.61
C PHE A 248 -3.97 -10.20 -5.25
N ILE A 249 -3.61 -11.43 -5.64
CA ILE A 249 -2.29 -12.04 -5.36
C ILE A 249 -1.15 -11.21 -5.96
N ASN A 250 -1.30 -10.74 -7.21
CA ASN A 250 -0.25 -9.95 -7.87
C ASN A 250 0.01 -8.61 -7.16
N ASN A 251 -0.98 -8.06 -6.45
CA ASN A 251 -0.86 -6.81 -5.73
C ASN A 251 -0.42 -6.95 -4.27
N LEU A 252 -0.34 -8.17 -3.72
CA LEU A 252 0.05 -8.41 -2.32
C LEU A 252 1.34 -7.70 -1.92
N LYS A 253 2.36 -7.69 -2.80
CA LYS A 253 3.66 -7.05 -2.51
C LYS A 253 3.57 -5.53 -2.36
N ASN A 254 2.65 -4.89 -3.10
CA ASN A 254 2.43 -3.45 -3.00
C ASN A 254 1.49 -3.09 -1.83
N ASN A 255 0.58 -4.01 -1.50
CA ASN A 255 -0.47 -3.80 -0.52
C ASN A 255 -0.08 -4.23 0.90
N PHE A 256 1.08 -4.85 1.10
CA PHE A 256 1.54 -5.30 2.40
C PHE A 256 2.87 -4.61 2.78
N TYR A 257 2.99 -4.23 4.04
CA TYR A 257 4.26 -3.81 4.61
C TYR A 257 4.38 -4.23 6.07
N GLN A 258 5.53 -4.83 6.42
CA GLN A 258 5.91 -5.04 7.81
C GLN A 258 7.12 -4.17 8.12
N ASN A 259 6.94 -3.25 9.06
CA ASN A 259 7.98 -2.37 9.51
C ASN A 259 8.95 -3.09 10.46
N THR A 260 10.24 -2.82 10.28
CA THR A 260 11.33 -3.35 11.12
C THR A 260 12.04 -2.27 11.91
N GLU A 261 11.74 -0.99 11.65
CA GLU A 261 12.40 0.16 12.26
C GLU A 261 11.37 1.03 13.01
N PHE A 262 11.45 1.07 14.32
CA PHE A 262 10.48 1.77 15.17
C PHE A 262 11.10 3.03 15.75
N HIS A 263 10.29 4.08 15.93
CA HIS A 263 10.70 5.28 16.65
C HIS A 263 9.77 5.58 17.82
N GLN A 264 10.34 6.18 18.86
CA GLN A 264 9.57 6.57 20.03
C GLN A 264 8.71 7.80 19.71
N ALA A 265 7.41 7.71 19.95
CA ALA A 265 6.52 8.85 19.81
C ALA A 265 6.82 9.92 20.88
N TYR A 266 6.86 11.19 20.47
CA TYR A 266 7.02 12.30 21.40
C TYR A 266 5.72 12.53 22.19
N ALA A 267 5.83 12.67 23.51
CA ALA A 267 4.70 12.96 24.39
C ALA A 267 4.72 14.45 24.81
N PRO A 268 3.64 15.21 24.55
CA PRO A 268 3.47 16.59 25.02
C PRO A 268 3.74 16.78 26.51
N LYS A 269 4.51 17.82 26.88
CA LYS A 269 4.85 18.08 28.30
C LYS A 269 4.06 19.24 28.93
N ASN A 270 3.63 20.23 28.13
CA ASN A 270 3.18 21.51 28.66
C ASN A 270 1.74 21.91 28.28
N VAL A 271 0.84 20.95 28.05
CA VAL A 271 -0.53 21.19 27.53
C VAL A 271 -1.28 22.30 28.30
N ALA A 272 -1.29 22.25 29.64
CA ALA A 272 -1.97 23.24 30.48
C ALA A 272 -1.35 24.66 30.38
N ALA A 273 -0.07 24.77 30.04
CA ALA A 273 0.63 26.04 29.94
C ALA A 273 0.22 26.88 28.72
N PHE A 274 -0.49 26.29 27.74
CA PHE A 274 -0.88 26.97 26.50
C PHE A 274 -2.27 27.60 26.54
N ALA A 275 -3.16 27.14 27.41
CA ALA A 275 -4.58 27.53 27.44
C ALA A 275 -4.84 29.05 27.58
N LYS A 276 -3.81 29.83 27.98
CA LYS A 276 -3.89 31.28 28.16
C LYS A 276 -2.88 32.06 27.31
N LYS A 277 -2.09 31.40 26.46
CA LYS A 277 -1.06 32.06 25.65
C LYS A 277 -1.58 32.37 24.25
N LYS A 278 -1.15 33.51 23.74
CA LYS A 278 -1.29 33.86 22.33
C LYS A 278 -0.02 33.45 21.58
N PRO A 279 -0.13 32.83 20.39
CA PRO A 279 1.04 32.52 19.59
C PRO A 279 1.68 33.79 19.04
N LYS A 280 3.01 33.77 18.97
CA LYS A 280 3.85 34.67 18.17
C LYS A 280 4.39 33.97 16.94
N ASN A 281 4.63 32.66 17.03
CA ASN A 281 5.20 31.88 15.94
C ASN A 281 4.20 30.81 15.48
N VAL A 282 4.30 30.42 14.21
CA VAL A 282 3.48 29.35 13.63
C VAL A 282 4.37 28.37 12.88
N ILE A 283 4.11 27.09 13.09
CA ILE A 283 4.63 25.99 12.29
C ILE A 283 3.42 25.24 11.71
N LEU A 284 3.29 25.27 10.39
CA LEU A 284 2.30 24.52 9.64
C LEU A 284 3.00 23.33 8.97
N LEU A 285 2.64 22.11 9.38
CA LEU A 285 3.12 20.88 8.77
C LEU A 285 2.02 20.29 7.89
N ILE A 286 2.35 20.00 6.63
CA ILE A 286 1.41 19.42 5.65
C ILE A 286 1.93 18.04 5.24
N GLY A 287 1.18 16.98 5.54
CA GLY A 287 1.40 15.67 4.91
C GLY A 287 0.55 15.60 3.66
N ASP A 288 1.14 15.77 2.48
CA ASP A 288 0.40 15.74 1.20
C ASP A 288 -0.28 14.36 1.05
N GLY A 289 -1.59 14.34 0.79
CA GLY A 289 -2.36 13.09 0.69
C GLY A 289 -2.58 12.34 2.03
N MET A 290 -2.24 12.95 3.18
CA MET A 290 -2.28 12.30 4.50
C MET A 290 -3.70 12.25 5.10
N GLY A 291 -4.52 11.33 4.60
CA GLY A 291 -5.80 10.96 5.22
C GLY A 291 -5.65 10.13 6.51
N LEU A 292 -6.78 9.85 7.17
CA LEU A 292 -6.79 9.12 8.45
C LEU A 292 -6.23 7.69 8.33
N THR A 293 -6.44 7.02 7.20
CA THR A 293 -5.96 5.66 6.97
C THR A 293 -4.47 5.61 6.70
N GLN A 294 -3.90 6.61 6.02
CA GLN A 294 -2.46 6.82 5.89
C GLN A 294 -1.84 6.97 7.30
N ILE A 295 -2.42 7.80 8.16
CA ILE A 295 -1.95 7.98 9.54
C ILE A 295 -2.04 6.67 10.33
N TYR A 296 -3.19 5.98 10.30
CA TYR A 296 -3.38 4.76 11.06
C TYR A 296 -2.48 3.61 10.58
N SER A 297 -2.09 3.61 9.29
CA SER A 297 -1.09 2.68 8.76
C SER A 297 0.27 2.88 9.44
N GLY A 298 0.71 4.14 9.61
CA GLY A 298 1.91 4.49 10.37
C GLY A 298 1.80 4.06 11.84
N TYR A 299 0.66 4.31 12.49
CA TYR A 299 0.43 3.90 13.89
C TYR A 299 0.56 2.40 14.09
N THR A 300 -0.06 1.61 13.20
CA THR A 300 0.00 0.15 13.25
C THR A 300 1.42 -0.34 13.01
N ALA A 301 2.09 0.20 11.98
CA ALA A 301 3.47 -0.15 11.63
C ALA A 301 4.48 0.26 12.71
N ASN A 302 4.20 1.30 13.49
CA ASN A 302 5.04 1.75 14.62
C ASN A 302 4.56 1.21 15.97
N LYS A 303 3.92 0.03 15.97
CA LYS A 303 3.52 -0.70 17.18
C LYS A 303 2.66 0.10 18.16
N GLY A 304 1.74 0.88 17.61
CA GLY A 304 0.75 1.61 18.39
C GLY A 304 1.27 2.92 18.95
N GLN A 305 2.24 3.55 18.26
CA GLN A 305 2.81 4.83 18.67
C GLN A 305 2.91 5.79 17.49
N LEU A 306 2.38 7.00 17.65
CA LEU A 306 2.68 8.16 16.80
C LEU A 306 2.73 9.42 17.66
N SER A 307 3.70 10.28 17.36
CA SER A 307 3.78 11.62 17.95
C SER A 307 2.53 12.42 17.62
N LEU A 308 2.02 12.31 16.39
CA LEU A 308 0.79 12.96 15.93
C LEU A 308 -0.43 12.63 16.79
N PHE A 309 -0.62 11.35 17.16
CA PHE A 309 -1.75 10.91 17.99
C PHE A 309 -1.66 11.34 19.46
N ASN A 310 -0.50 11.82 19.90
CA ASN A 310 -0.38 12.42 21.22
C ASN A 310 -0.87 13.87 21.27
N ILE A 311 -1.19 14.50 20.13
CA ILE A 311 -1.75 15.85 20.09
C ILE A 311 -3.22 15.83 20.54
N PRO A 312 -3.58 16.55 21.62
CA PRO A 312 -4.93 16.47 22.21
C PRO A 312 -6.00 17.25 21.42
N THR A 313 -5.60 18.26 20.63
CA THR A 313 -6.55 19.11 19.89
C THR A 313 -6.67 18.64 18.46
N GLN A 314 -7.89 18.28 18.06
CA GLN A 314 -8.17 17.66 16.76
C GLN A 314 -9.42 18.27 16.12
N GLY A 315 -9.43 18.32 14.78
CA GLY A 315 -10.54 18.75 13.94
C GLY A 315 -10.49 18.06 12.57
N LEU A 316 -11.41 18.42 11.68
CA LEU A 316 -11.49 17.93 10.31
C LEU A 316 -11.60 19.10 9.32
N SER A 317 -10.87 19.02 8.23
CA SER A 317 -10.81 20.02 7.16
C SER A 317 -11.49 19.49 5.90
N ILE A 318 -12.44 20.25 5.36
CA ILE A 318 -13.12 19.97 4.08
C ILE A 318 -12.32 20.59 2.93
N THR A 319 -11.91 19.74 1.99
CA THR A 319 -10.81 20.04 1.07
C THR A 319 -11.22 20.41 -0.35
N LYS A 320 -12.50 20.21 -0.75
CA LYS A 320 -12.98 20.43 -2.14
C LYS A 320 -12.44 21.71 -2.83
N ALA A 321 -12.25 21.67 -4.14
CA ALA A 321 -11.92 22.86 -4.93
C ALA A 321 -13.17 23.69 -5.25
N SER A 322 -12.99 24.83 -5.93
CA SER A 322 -14.10 25.66 -6.40
C SER A 322 -14.85 25.00 -7.57
N ASP A 323 -14.11 24.37 -8.48
CA ASP A 323 -14.61 23.74 -9.71
C ASP A 323 -14.79 22.21 -9.63
N SER A 324 -14.39 21.58 -8.52
CA SER A 324 -14.39 20.12 -8.39
C SER A 324 -14.75 19.63 -6.98
N TYR A 325 -15.44 18.49 -6.93
CA TYR A 325 -15.73 17.76 -5.69
C TYR A 325 -14.46 17.21 -5.03
N ILE A 326 -13.47 16.81 -5.84
CA ILE A 326 -12.15 16.31 -5.41
C ILE A 326 -11.11 17.38 -5.75
N THR A 327 -10.40 17.88 -4.74
CA THR A 327 -9.33 18.87 -4.93
C THR A 327 -8.05 18.22 -5.42
N ASP A 328 -7.16 19.01 -6.03
CA ASP A 328 -5.74 18.70 -6.12
C ASP A 328 -4.92 19.49 -5.07
N SER A 329 -3.63 19.17 -4.95
CA SER A 329 -2.70 19.83 -4.01
C SER A 329 -2.62 21.34 -4.25
N ALA A 330 -2.76 21.79 -5.51
CA ALA A 330 -2.70 23.22 -5.85
C ALA A 330 -3.86 24.01 -5.26
N ALA A 331 -5.09 23.57 -5.50
CA ALA A 331 -6.26 24.21 -4.92
C ALA A 331 -6.33 24.01 -3.39
N GLY A 332 -5.94 22.83 -2.89
CA GLY A 332 -5.90 22.50 -1.47
C GLY A 332 -4.95 23.40 -0.68
N ALA A 333 -3.72 23.55 -1.16
CA ALA A 333 -2.71 24.41 -0.55
C ALA A 333 -3.02 25.91 -0.74
N THR A 334 -3.56 26.31 -1.90
CA THR A 334 -4.00 27.70 -2.14
C THR A 334 -5.04 28.14 -1.11
N ALA A 335 -6.00 27.27 -0.78
CA ALA A 335 -7.00 27.57 0.24
C ALA A 335 -6.37 27.84 1.62
N MET A 336 -5.37 27.05 2.01
CA MET A 336 -4.63 27.24 3.27
C MET A 336 -3.70 28.46 3.24
N ALA A 337 -3.16 28.80 2.07
CA ALA A 337 -2.21 29.90 1.90
C ALA A 337 -2.90 31.27 1.78
N THR A 338 -4.14 31.32 1.30
CA THR A 338 -4.83 32.57 0.93
C THR A 338 -6.18 32.78 1.64
N GLY A 339 -6.79 31.72 2.16
CA GLY A 339 -8.16 31.78 2.70
C GLY A 339 -9.25 31.76 1.63
N HIS A 340 -8.92 31.53 0.37
CA HIS A 340 -9.87 31.46 -0.74
C HIS A 340 -9.83 30.10 -1.43
N LYS A 341 -11.00 29.58 -1.81
CA LYS A 341 -11.07 28.46 -2.75
C LYS A 341 -10.60 28.93 -4.14
N THR A 342 -10.09 28.00 -4.92
CA THR A 342 -9.73 28.22 -6.32
C THR A 342 -10.00 26.96 -7.14
N ASN A 343 -9.77 27.02 -8.44
CA ASN A 343 -9.91 25.89 -9.36
C ASN A 343 -8.74 24.92 -9.19
N ASN A 344 -8.95 23.64 -9.47
CA ASN A 344 -7.85 22.68 -9.50
C ASN A 344 -6.71 23.17 -10.41
N ARG A 345 -5.47 22.84 -10.04
CA ARG A 345 -4.23 23.25 -10.72
C ARG A 345 -3.84 24.72 -10.54
N PHE A 346 -4.69 25.59 -10.01
CA PHE A 346 -4.36 27.00 -9.80
C PHE A 346 -3.51 27.17 -8.54
N ILE A 347 -2.44 27.96 -8.66
CA ILE A 347 -1.50 28.29 -7.59
C ILE A 347 -1.77 29.73 -7.16
N SER A 348 -2.44 29.90 -6.02
CA SER A 348 -2.66 31.18 -5.33
C SER A 348 -3.18 32.31 -6.21
N VAL A 349 -4.07 31.95 -7.12
CA VAL A 349 -4.90 32.86 -7.91
C VAL A 349 -6.36 32.52 -7.66
N ASP A 350 -7.27 33.48 -7.82
CA ASP A 350 -8.72 33.25 -7.75
C ASP A 350 -9.21 32.44 -8.96
N GLU A 351 -10.50 32.13 -9.02
CA GLU A 351 -11.11 31.36 -10.11
C GLU A 351 -10.97 32.02 -11.49
N ASN A 352 -10.65 33.31 -11.54
CA ASN A 352 -10.41 34.08 -12.77
C ASN A 352 -8.91 34.27 -13.08
N GLY A 353 -8.01 33.66 -12.31
CA GLY A 353 -6.57 33.75 -12.48
C GLY A 353 -5.94 35.03 -11.91
N LYS A 354 -6.66 35.79 -11.08
CA LYS A 354 -6.11 36.99 -10.42
C LYS A 354 -5.30 36.58 -9.18
N PRO A 355 -4.07 37.12 -8.98
CA PRO A 355 -3.29 36.85 -7.77
C PRO A 355 -4.04 37.16 -6.47
N LEU A 356 -4.02 36.20 -5.55
CA LEU A 356 -4.54 36.32 -4.18
C LEU A 356 -3.41 36.64 -3.22
N GLU A 357 -3.65 37.43 -2.18
CA GLU A 357 -2.59 37.72 -1.20
C GLU A 357 -2.27 36.49 -0.36
N LEU A 358 -0.98 36.15 -0.24
CA LEU A 358 -0.48 35.00 0.50
C LEU A 358 -0.32 35.34 1.99
N ILE A 359 -0.51 34.34 2.85
CA ILE A 359 -0.19 34.45 4.28
C ILE A 359 1.28 34.85 4.50
N THR A 360 2.21 34.33 3.68
CA THR A 360 3.64 34.67 3.76
C THR A 360 3.89 36.15 3.44
N GLN A 361 3.20 36.70 2.43
CA GLN A 361 3.27 38.12 2.08
C GLN A 361 2.71 38.99 3.21
N GLN A 362 1.55 38.63 3.77
CA GLN A 362 0.93 39.38 4.86
C GLN A 362 1.79 39.37 6.13
N LEU A 363 2.34 38.21 6.49
CA LEU A 363 3.20 38.07 7.65
C LEU A 363 4.54 38.80 7.45
N ALA A 364 5.11 38.77 6.24
CA ALA A 364 6.33 39.54 5.93
C ALA A 364 6.12 41.06 6.11
N LYS A 365 4.95 41.61 5.74
CA LYS A 365 4.59 43.02 6.01
C LYS A 365 4.54 43.36 7.51
N LYS A 366 4.40 42.34 8.38
CA LYS A 366 4.45 42.45 9.84
C LYS A 366 5.81 42.05 10.41
N ASN A 367 6.86 42.01 9.58
CA ASN A 367 8.23 41.63 9.91
C ASN A 367 8.42 40.19 10.38
N TYR A 368 7.48 39.28 10.10
CA TYR A 368 7.68 37.85 10.35
C TYR A 368 8.79 37.31 9.47
N LYS A 369 9.56 36.39 10.02
CA LYS A 369 10.45 35.52 9.25
C LYS A 369 9.68 34.37 8.65
N THR A 370 9.94 34.02 7.40
CA THR A 370 9.19 32.97 6.70
C THR A 370 10.10 31.88 6.14
N ALA A 371 9.72 30.61 6.32
CA ALA A 371 10.39 29.47 5.71
C ALA A 371 9.39 28.56 5.00
N ILE A 372 9.81 28.01 3.86
CA ILE A 372 9.09 27.00 3.10
C ILE A 372 10.02 25.80 2.93
N ILE A 373 9.59 24.63 3.37
CA ILE A 373 10.35 23.38 3.36
C ILE A 373 9.49 22.31 2.68
N SER A 374 10.04 21.54 1.75
CA SER A 374 9.33 20.41 1.15
C SER A 374 10.27 19.23 0.95
N ALA A 375 9.82 18.03 1.34
CA ALA A 375 10.45 16.77 0.93
C ALA A 375 10.06 16.34 -0.50
N GLY A 376 9.83 17.31 -1.36
CA GLY A 376 9.57 17.19 -2.80
C GLY A 376 10.21 18.34 -3.56
N ASN A 377 9.77 18.57 -4.81
CA ASN A 377 10.26 19.70 -5.59
C ASN A 377 9.63 21.00 -5.05
N ILE A 378 10.44 22.04 -4.83
CA ILE A 378 9.91 23.29 -4.26
C ILE A 378 8.94 24.03 -5.19
N THR A 379 8.95 23.70 -6.48
CA THR A 379 8.01 24.21 -7.49
C THR A 379 6.76 23.35 -7.64
N ASP A 380 6.66 22.24 -6.89
CA ASP A 380 5.40 21.48 -6.78
C ASP A 380 4.34 22.30 -6.06
N ALA A 381 3.09 21.87 -6.19
CA ALA A 381 1.92 22.69 -5.92
C ALA A 381 1.84 23.21 -4.47
N THR A 382 2.05 22.33 -3.49
CA THR A 382 1.93 22.68 -2.07
C THR A 382 2.93 23.75 -1.63
N PRO A 383 4.25 23.63 -1.87
CA PRO A 383 5.19 24.72 -1.56
C PRO A 383 4.98 25.96 -2.42
N ALA A 384 4.67 25.79 -3.71
CA ALA A 384 4.43 26.89 -4.62
C ALA A 384 3.27 27.80 -4.17
N ALA A 385 2.19 27.24 -3.61
CA ALA A 385 1.05 28.01 -3.12
C ALA A 385 1.44 29.05 -2.04
N PHE A 386 2.54 28.85 -1.33
CA PHE A 386 3.00 29.79 -0.29
C PHE A 386 3.96 30.87 -0.80
N TYR A 387 4.29 30.92 -2.10
CA TYR A 387 5.11 32.01 -2.66
C TYR A 387 4.80 32.43 -4.12
N ALA A 388 4.14 31.62 -4.93
CA ALA A 388 3.92 31.87 -6.36
C ALA A 388 2.46 32.22 -6.68
N HIS A 389 2.21 32.76 -7.88
CA HIS A 389 0.87 33.03 -8.42
C HIS A 389 0.80 32.58 -9.88
N GLN A 390 0.23 31.41 -10.14
CA GLN A 390 0.17 30.84 -11.49
C GLN A 390 -1.18 30.16 -11.76
N PRO A 391 -1.74 30.27 -12.98
CA PRO A 391 -2.98 29.59 -13.34
C PRO A 391 -2.78 28.09 -13.59
N GLU A 392 -1.57 27.57 -13.43
CA GLU A 392 -1.23 26.20 -13.79
C GLU A 392 -0.02 25.69 -13.00
N ARG A 393 -0.22 24.67 -12.16
CA ARG A 393 0.79 24.05 -11.31
C ARG A 393 1.98 23.44 -12.06
N SER A 394 1.79 23.06 -13.32
CA SER A 394 2.87 22.53 -14.17
C SER A 394 3.87 23.57 -14.66
N TYR A 395 3.63 24.87 -14.41
CA TYR A 395 4.51 25.96 -14.82
C TYR A 395 5.71 26.14 -13.88
N SER A 396 6.51 25.09 -13.68
CA SER A 396 7.59 25.05 -12.69
C SER A 396 8.61 26.18 -12.84
N GLU A 397 8.98 26.57 -14.07
CA GLU A 397 9.88 27.71 -14.30
C GLU A 397 9.23 29.07 -13.97
N PRO A 398 8.01 29.41 -14.45
CA PRO A 398 7.28 30.58 -13.96
C PRO A 398 7.08 30.60 -12.44
N ILE A 399 6.72 29.46 -11.84
CA ILE A 399 6.61 29.29 -10.38
C ILE A 399 7.94 29.67 -9.71
N ALA A 400 9.07 29.10 -10.11
CA ALA A 400 10.38 29.46 -9.57
C ALA A 400 10.72 30.95 -9.73
N TYR A 401 10.30 31.56 -10.85
CA TYR A 401 10.52 32.98 -11.12
C TYR A 401 9.75 33.88 -10.14
N ASP A 402 8.53 33.52 -9.76
CA ASP A 402 7.70 34.31 -8.82
C ASP A 402 8.34 34.47 -7.43
N PHE A 403 9.22 33.54 -7.04
CA PHE A 403 9.99 33.66 -5.79
C PHE A 403 10.82 34.95 -5.71
N LEU A 404 11.24 35.52 -6.86
CA LEU A 404 11.96 36.80 -6.89
C LEU A 404 11.13 38.00 -6.42
N SER A 405 9.81 37.92 -6.58
CA SER A 405 8.83 38.95 -6.22
C SER A 405 8.26 38.71 -4.82
N ASN A 406 8.14 37.45 -4.42
CA ASN A 406 7.54 37.03 -3.15
C ASN A 406 8.51 36.17 -2.31
N PRO A 407 9.67 36.73 -1.92
CA PRO A 407 10.72 35.91 -1.33
C PRO A 407 10.43 35.54 0.12
N SER A 408 10.52 34.25 0.47
CA SER A 408 10.68 33.80 1.86
C SER A 408 12.12 33.91 2.34
N ASP A 409 12.38 34.00 3.64
CA ASP A 409 13.75 34.04 4.16
C ASP A 409 14.47 32.71 3.91
N ILE A 410 13.78 31.58 4.08
CA ILE A 410 14.36 30.24 3.92
C ILE A 410 13.54 29.42 2.92
N LEU A 411 14.22 28.75 2.00
CA LEU A 411 13.64 27.80 1.05
C LEU A 411 14.47 26.52 1.03
N ILE A 412 13.87 25.36 1.31
CA ILE A 412 14.59 24.07 1.35
C ILE A 412 13.75 23.00 0.64
N GLY A 413 14.31 22.31 -0.36
CA GLY A 413 13.59 21.30 -1.14
C GLY A 413 14.44 20.67 -2.25
N GLY A 414 13.78 20.07 -3.24
CA GLY A 414 14.35 19.81 -4.57
C GLY A 414 14.04 20.94 -5.55
N GLY A 415 14.26 20.71 -6.84
CA GLY A 415 13.91 21.64 -7.91
C GLY A 415 15.02 22.62 -8.29
N GLN A 416 16.30 22.21 -8.19
CA GLN A 416 17.41 23.13 -8.50
C GLN A 416 17.46 23.56 -9.97
N LYS A 417 16.94 22.72 -10.88
CA LYS A 417 17.01 22.96 -12.33
C LYS A 417 16.12 24.13 -12.73
N GLU A 418 14.97 24.27 -12.10
CA GLU A 418 14.00 25.34 -12.31
C GLU A 418 14.55 26.73 -11.93
N PHE A 419 15.59 26.76 -11.09
CA PHE A 419 16.32 27.97 -10.70
C PHE A 419 17.59 28.21 -11.51
N LYS A 420 18.36 27.16 -11.86
CA LYS A 420 19.71 27.30 -12.46
C LYS A 420 19.77 27.00 -13.96
N SER A 421 18.96 26.07 -14.45
CA SER A 421 19.07 25.46 -15.77
C SER A 421 17.77 25.64 -16.57
N ARG A 422 17.32 26.88 -16.64
CA ARG A 422 16.04 27.27 -17.22
C ARG A 422 16.08 27.34 -18.74
N LYS A 423 14.93 27.09 -19.37
CA LYS A 423 14.74 27.20 -20.84
C LYS A 423 14.98 28.61 -21.36
N ASP A 424 14.70 29.63 -20.55
CA ASP A 424 14.94 31.04 -20.88
C ASP A 424 16.42 31.47 -20.73
N GLY A 425 17.31 30.56 -20.33
CA GLY A 425 18.73 30.81 -20.13
C GLY A 425 19.07 31.64 -18.90
N LYS A 426 18.09 32.00 -18.06
CA LYS A 426 18.33 32.74 -16.82
C LYS A 426 18.80 31.81 -15.71
N ASP A 427 19.63 32.35 -14.83
CA ASP A 427 20.08 31.69 -13.61
C ASP A 427 19.60 32.52 -12.41
N LEU A 428 18.48 32.10 -11.83
CA LEU A 428 17.85 32.79 -10.70
C LEU A 428 18.72 32.72 -9.45
N SER A 429 19.57 31.70 -9.32
CA SER A 429 20.46 31.57 -8.16
C SER A 429 21.41 32.76 -8.04
N LYS A 430 21.93 33.27 -9.17
CA LYS A 430 22.78 34.47 -9.21
C LYS A 430 22.02 35.72 -8.78
N VAL A 431 20.80 35.90 -9.30
CA VAL A 431 19.92 37.02 -8.92
C VAL A 431 19.60 36.99 -7.43
N LEU A 432 19.38 35.80 -6.86
CA LEU A 432 19.10 35.62 -5.44
C LEU A 432 20.33 35.90 -4.57
N ILE A 433 21.52 35.49 -5.02
CA ILE A 433 22.79 35.83 -4.35
C ILE A 433 23.01 37.34 -4.31
N GLU A 434 22.77 38.04 -5.43
CA GLU A 434 22.83 39.52 -5.49
C GLU A 434 21.81 40.19 -4.56
N LYS A 435 20.64 39.55 -4.37
CA LYS A 435 19.61 39.96 -3.40
C LYS A 435 19.94 39.56 -1.93
N GLY A 436 21.13 39.03 -1.68
CA GLY A 436 21.65 38.74 -0.35
C GLY A 436 21.33 37.34 0.19
N TYR A 437 20.89 36.40 -0.65
CA TYR A 437 20.72 34.99 -0.26
C TYR A 437 22.04 34.24 -0.29
N THR A 438 22.18 33.26 0.59
CA THR A 438 23.07 32.12 0.34
C THR A 438 22.30 31.06 -0.43
N PHE A 439 22.78 30.68 -1.63
CA PHE A 439 22.20 29.61 -2.43
C PHE A 439 23.13 28.39 -2.42
N SER A 440 22.59 27.18 -2.23
CA SER A 440 23.33 25.93 -2.35
C SER A 440 22.50 24.83 -3.01
N ASP A 441 23.18 23.95 -3.75
CA ASP A 441 22.64 22.73 -4.31
C ASP A 441 23.07 21.47 -3.54
N LYS A 442 23.52 21.66 -2.29
CA LYS A 442 23.99 20.59 -1.41
C LYS A 442 23.30 20.70 -0.06
N PHE A 443 22.59 19.66 0.34
CA PHE A 443 21.89 19.55 1.60
C PHE A 443 22.84 19.61 2.80
N SER A 444 24.06 19.10 2.64
CA SER A 444 25.13 19.22 3.65
C SER A 444 25.54 20.68 3.96
N SER A 445 25.20 21.65 3.09
CA SER A 445 25.48 23.06 3.35
C SER A 445 24.70 23.63 4.54
N LEU A 446 23.57 23.02 4.93
CA LEU A 446 22.79 23.46 6.09
C LEU A 446 23.63 23.55 7.37
N ASP A 447 24.67 22.72 7.50
CA ASP A 447 25.56 22.68 8.67
C ASP A 447 26.47 23.92 8.76
N THR A 448 26.80 24.53 7.63
CA THR A 448 27.79 25.61 7.55
C THR A 448 27.16 26.98 7.31
N ILE A 449 25.97 27.07 6.70
CA ILE A 449 25.29 28.33 6.40
C ILE A 449 25.09 29.17 7.68
N LYS A 450 25.58 30.42 7.66
CA LYS A 450 25.38 31.40 8.75
C LYS A 450 24.38 32.50 8.40
N ASN A 451 24.11 32.71 7.11
CA ASN A 451 23.13 33.69 6.64
C ASN A 451 21.73 33.33 7.15
N THR A 452 20.93 34.34 7.45
CA THR A 452 19.52 34.17 7.85
C THR A 452 18.57 34.07 6.66
N ARG A 453 19.06 34.40 5.45
CA ARG A 453 18.35 34.23 4.19
C ARG A 453 19.08 33.24 3.31
N PHE A 454 18.51 32.07 3.06
CA PHE A 454 19.17 31.04 2.29
C PHE A 454 18.21 30.10 1.56
N ILE A 455 18.73 29.48 0.50
CA ILE A 455 18.03 28.54 -0.37
C ILE A 455 18.91 27.30 -0.54
N VAL A 456 18.36 26.12 -0.24
CA VAL A 456 19.05 24.85 -0.43
C VAL A 456 18.17 23.92 -1.25
N LEU A 457 18.54 23.66 -2.51
CA LEU A 457 17.76 22.83 -3.43
C LEU A 457 18.59 21.63 -3.93
N GLU A 458 18.24 20.42 -3.52
CA GLU A 458 18.95 19.20 -3.96
C GLU A 458 17.97 18.03 -4.21
N ASP A 459 17.77 17.68 -5.49
CA ASP A 459 16.84 16.61 -5.90
C ASP A 459 17.20 15.25 -5.28
N ALA A 460 18.49 14.97 -5.10
CA ALA A 460 18.98 13.73 -4.50
C ALA A 460 18.61 13.61 -3.00
N ALA A 461 18.28 14.72 -2.34
CA ALA A 461 17.93 14.75 -0.93
C ALA A 461 16.40 14.69 -0.68
N VAL A 462 15.58 14.69 -1.73
CA VAL A 462 14.11 14.64 -1.64
C VAL A 462 13.51 13.42 -2.36
N VAL A 463 14.24 12.31 -2.39
CA VAL A 463 13.76 10.99 -2.84
C VAL A 463 12.90 10.31 -1.76
N SER A 464 12.30 9.16 -2.02
CA SER A 464 11.46 8.49 -1.01
C SER A 464 12.28 7.97 0.17
N MET A 465 11.64 7.76 1.31
CA MET A 465 12.22 7.07 2.46
C MET A 465 12.58 5.63 2.11
N LYS A 466 11.86 5.01 1.17
CA LYS A 466 12.22 3.70 0.61
C LYS A 466 13.53 3.76 -0.16
N ASP A 467 13.81 4.88 -0.82
CA ASP A 467 15.02 5.13 -1.63
C ASP A 467 16.12 5.89 -0.85
N GLY A 468 15.99 6.02 0.47
CA GLY A 468 17.08 6.48 1.34
C GLY A 468 17.19 7.98 1.56
N ARG A 469 16.07 8.74 1.57
CA ARG A 469 16.05 10.20 1.84
C ARG A 469 16.85 10.65 3.07
N GLY A 470 16.96 9.82 4.10
CA GLY A 470 17.65 10.15 5.35
C GLY A 470 16.83 11.09 6.24
N ASP A 471 17.48 12.04 6.93
CA ASP A 471 16.88 12.92 7.94
C ASP A 471 16.40 14.27 7.40
N PHE A 472 16.13 14.35 6.08
CA PHE A 472 15.90 15.60 5.35
C PHE A 472 14.93 16.56 6.04
N LEU A 473 13.72 16.09 6.37
CA LEU A 473 12.68 16.93 6.96
C LEU A 473 13.09 17.47 8.33
N THR A 474 13.52 16.59 9.22
CA THR A 474 13.87 16.96 10.60
C THR A 474 15.10 17.87 10.66
N LYS A 475 16.11 17.64 9.81
CA LYS A 475 17.28 18.51 9.72
C LYS A 475 16.94 19.88 9.14
N SER A 476 16.03 19.94 8.16
CA SER A 476 15.54 21.20 7.58
C SER A 476 14.76 22.03 8.60
N LEU A 477 13.82 21.43 9.34
CA LEU A 477 13.05 22.14 10.37
C LEU A 477 13.96 22.62 11.51
N ALA A 478 14.89 21.78 11.99
CA ALA A 478 15.88 22.18 12.98
C ALA A 478 16.73 23.37 12.51
N LYS A 479 17.14 23.37 11.24
CA LYS A 479 17.92 24.48 10.67
C LYS A 479 17.10 25.77 10.59
N ALA A 480 15.86 25.71 10.12
CA ALA A 480 14.99 26.89 10.02
C ALA A 480 14.68 27.48 11.41
N THR A 481 14.22 26.64 12.34
CA THR A 481 13.89 27.07 13.71
C THR A 481 15.10 27.62 14.46
N SER A 482 16.28 26.98 14.37
CA SER A 482 17.51 27.50 14.99
C SER A 482 18.03 28.79 14.36
N THR A 483 17.73 29.02 13.08
CA THR A 483 18.06 30.29 12.40
C THR A 483 17.14 31.41 12.88
N PHE A 484 15.83 31.16 12.94
CA PHE A 484 14.85 32.17 13.36
C PHE A 484 14.88 32.46 14.86
N ALA A 485 15.22 31.48 15.69
CA ALA A 485 15.42 31.66 17.14
C ALA A 485 16.53 32.66 17.50
N LYS A 486 17.44 32.97 16.57
CA LYS A 486 18.48 34.00 16.74
C LYS A 486 17.97 35.41 16.46
N THR A 487 16.76 35.54 15.92
CA THR A 487 16.13 36.82 15.60
C THR A 487 15.11 37.17 16.69
N LYS A 488 14.79 38.46 16.85
CA LYS A 488 13.70 38.91 17.73
C LYS A 488 12.33 38.88 17.04
N ASN A 489 12.30 38.59 15.75
CA ASN A 489 11.10 38.63 14.95
C ASN A 489 10.30 37.34 15.12
N PRO A 490 8.97 37.41 15.11
CA PRO A 490 8.14 36.21 15.02
C PRO A 490 8.36 35.50 13.70
N PHE A 491 7.92 34.24 13.58
CA PHE A 491 8.10 33.48 12.35
C PHE A 491 6.90 32.61 11.95
N PHE A 492 6.84 32.29 10.67
CA PHE A 492 5.96 31.31 10.07
C PHE A 492 6.78 30.29 9.27
N ILE A 493 6.60 29.01 9.55
CA ILE A 493 7.24 27.92 8.80
C ILE A 493 6.13 27.06 8.20
N MET A 494 6.16 26.84 6.89
CA MET A 494 5.44 25.75 6.25
C MET A 494 6.44 24.65 5.92
N ALA A 495 6.16 23.42 6.35
CA ALA A 495 6.98 22.26 6.00
C ALA A 495 6.11 21.08 5.54
N GLU A 496 6.52 20.43 4.46
CA GLU A 496 5.70 19.45 3.76
C GLU A 496 6.37 18.08 3.66
N GLY A 497 5.65 17.03 4.07
CA GLY A 497 5.93 15.64 3.72
C GLY A 497 5.24 15.24 2.41
N ALA A 498 5.82 15.64 1.27
CA ALA A 498 5.19 15.53 -0.05
C ALA A 498 4.93 14.09 -0.52
N GLN A 499 5.74 13.14 -0.06
CA GLN A 499 5.79 11.81 -0.68
C GLN A 499 4.79 10.80 -0.12
N ILE A 500 4.01 11.18 0.91
CA ILE A 500 2.86 10.38 1.36
C ILE A 500 1.85 10.23 0.21
N ASP A 501 1.53 11.34 -0.46
CA ASP A 501 0.72 11.39 -1.67
C ASP A 501 1.29 10.53 -2.81
N TYR A 502 2.60 10.62 -3.06
CA TYR A 502 3.25 9.80 -4.10
C TYR A 502 3.12 8.30 -3.81
N GLY A 503 3.17 7.90 -2.53
CA GLY A 503 2.87 6.54 -2.11
C GLY A 503 1.42 6.15 -2.38
N GLY A 504 0.49 7.07 -2.12
CA GLY A 504 -0.94 6.93 -2.42
C GLY A 504 -1.21 6.72 -3.91
N HIS A 505 -0.71 7.59 -4.79
CA HIS A 505 -0.85 7.46 -6.24
C HIS A 505 -0.22 6.18 -6.81
N ARG A 506 0.81 5.65 -6.14
CA ARG A 506 1.46 4.38 -6.52
C ARG A 506 0.75 3.15 -5.99
N ASN A 507 -0.30 3.31 -5.20
CA ASN A 507 -1.00 2.24 -4.50
C ASN A 507 -0.01 1.31 -3.77
N ASN A 508 0.92 1.91 -3.02
CA ASN A 508 2.00 1.18 -2.36
C ASN A 508 2.03 1.48 -0.85
N VAL A 509 1.64 0.48 -0.05
CA VAL A 509 1.55 0.57 1.41
C VAL A 509 2.91 0.78 2.06
N GLU A 510 3.97 0.12 1.58
CA GLU A 510 5.32 0.34 2.12
C GLU A 510 5.73 1.81 1.95
N TYR A 511 5.47 2.39 0.79
CA TYR A 511 5.81 3.77 0.49
C TYR A 511 5.03 4.72 1.42
N VAL A 512 3.70 4.61 1.46
CA VAL A 512 2.84 5.42 2.34
C VAL A 512 3.29 5.33 3.80
N VAL A 513 3.52 4.13 4.32
CA VAL A 513 3.89 3.92 5.72
C VAL A 513 5.24 4.56 6.03
N ARG A 514 6.27 4.30 5.21
CA ARG A 514 7.61 4.85 5.47
C ARG A 514 7.61 6.39 5.47
N GLU A 515 6.85 7.00 4.56
CA GLU A 515 6.69 8.46 4.50
C GLU A 515 5.91 9.01 5.70
N MET A 516 4.83 8.33 6.09
CA MET A 516 4.07 8.69 7.29
C MET A 516 4.93 8.62 8.55
N LEU A 517 5.80 7.62 8.68
CA LEU A 517 6.70 7.50 9.83
C LEU A 517 7.79 8.59 9.86
N ASP A 518 8.32 8.99 8.71
CA ASP A 518 9.25 10.13 8.65
C ASP A 518 8.56 11.45 8.99
N PHE A 519 7.35 11.65 8.48
CA PHE A 519 6.54 12.81 8.84
C PHE A 519 6.17 12.83 10.33
N ASP A 520 5.88 11.69 10.95
CA ASP A 520 5.62 11.63 12.40
C ASP A 520 6.86 12.02 13.24
N LYS A 521 8.08 11.70 12.80
CA LYS A 521 9.31 12.17 13.45
C LYS A 521 9.44 13.69 13.37
N LEU A 522 9.08 14.29 12.22
CA LEU A 522 9.00 15.75 12.06
C LEU A 522 7.99 16.37 13.03
N VAL A 523 6.79 15.77 13.15
CA VAL A 523 5.76 16.21 14.11
C VAL A 523 6.28 16.15 15.54
N GLY A 524 6.95 15.06 15.92
CA GLY A 524 7.56 14.91 17.25
C GLY A 524 8.59 16.00 17.54
N GLN A 525 9.48 16.29 16.58
CA GLN A 525 10.47 17.36 16.69
C GLN A 525 9.81 18.75 16.80
N ALA A 526 8.74 19.00 16.05
CA ALA A 526 8.01 20.26 16.11
C ALA A 526 7.32 20.44 17.49
N MET A 527 6.72 19.39 18.05
CA MET A 527 6.17 19.43 19.41
C MET A 527 7.24 19.71 20.45
N GLU A 528 8.42 19.09 20.32
CA GLU A 528 9.54 19.36 21.22
C GLU A 528 9.96 20.84 21.16
N PHE A 529 9.98 21.42 19.96
CA PHE A 529 10.24 22.84 19.78
C PHE A 529 9.16 23.70 20.46
N VAL A 530 7.87 23.38 20.29
CA VAL A 530 6.76 24.11 20.92
C VAL A 530 6.84 24.06 22.45
N ASP A 531 7.20 22.91 23.03
CA ASP A 531 7.36 22.78 24.48
C ASP A 531 8.48 23.67 25.04
N LYS A 532 9.52 23.92 24.24
CA LYS A 532 10.63 24.84 24.57
C LYS A 532 10.30 26.31 24.23
N ASN A 533 9.34 26.55 23.33
CA ASN A 533 8.98 27.86 22.81
C ASN A 533 7.47 28.08 22.89
N PRO A 534 6.92 28.32 24.11
CA PRO A 534 5.49 28.17 24.38
C PRO A 534 4.58 29.25 23.80
N GLU A 535 5.13 30.23 23.06
CA GLU A 535 4.39 31.18 22.23
C GLU A 535 4.39 30.72 20.75
N THR A 536 4.43 29.40 20.51
CA THR A 536 4.38 28.81 19.16
C THR A 536 3.10 28.00 19.01
N LEU A 537 2.45 28.15 17.87
CA LEU A 537 1.35 27.32 17.40
C LEU A 537 1.88 26.32 16.39
N LEU A 538 1.66 25.03 16.63
CA LEU A 538 1.87 23.94 15.67
C LEU A 538 0.51 23.51 15.12
N ILE A 539 0.42 23.42 13.80
CA ILE A 539 -0.72 22.86 13.06
C ILE A 539 -0.16 21.74 12.17
N VAL A 540 -0.81 20.58 12.18
CA VAL A 540 -0.48 19.45 11.32
C VAL A 540 -1.74 19.04 10.57
N THR A 541 -1.70 18.98 9.25
CA THR A 541 -2.86 18.61 8.42
C THR A 541 -2.41 18.06 7.06
N ALA A 542 -3.35 17.92 6.13
CA ALA A 542 -3.13 17.58 4.74
C ALA A 542 -3.89 18.55 3.84
N ASP A 543 -3.58 18.54 2.56
CA ASP A 543 -4.33 19.19 1.49
C ASP A 543 -5.51 18.34 0.99
N HIS A 544 -5.35 17.02 0.92
CA HIS A 544 -6.38 16.01 0.59
C HIS A 544 -5.99 14.60 1.09
N GLU A 545 -6.81 13.60 0.79
CA GLU A 545 -6.46 12.17 0.91
C GLU A 545 -6.13 11.61 -0.47
N THR A 546 -5.22 10.62 -0.52
CA THR A 546 -4.80 10.00 -1.77
C THR A 546 -4.88 8.47 -1.76
N GLY A 547 -5.50 7.92 -2.81
CA GLY A 547 -5.58 6.49 -3.10
C GLY A 547 -6.83 5.79 -2.54
N GLY A 548 -7.60 6.46 -1.68
CA GLY A 548 -8.74 5.87 -0.98
C GLY A 548 -8.33 4.60 -0.23
N LEU A 549 -7.23 4.71 0.53
CA LEU A 549 -6.59 3.59 1.22
C LEU A 549 -7.52 3.03 2.31
N SER A 550 -7.83 1.74 2.23
CA SER A 550 -8.51 0.96 3.26
C SER A 550 -7.53 0.00 3.92
N LEU A 551 -7.61 -0.18 5.24
CA LEU A 551 -6.78 -1.14 5.97
C LEU A 551 -7.59 -2.41 6.21
N ILE A 552 -7.20 -3.50 5.54
CA ILE A 552 -7.97 -4.74 5.47
C ILE A 552 -7.41 -5.86 6.36
N ASP A 553 -6.16 -5.72 6.82
CA ASP A 553 -5.53 -6.56 7.85
C ASP A 553 -4.32 -5.82 8.45
N GLY A 554 -3.84 -6.29 9.59
CA GLY A 554 -2.70 -5.69 10.27
C GLY A 554 -2.46 -6.26 11.65
N SER A 555 -1.28 -5.97 12.20
CA SER A 555 -0.96 -6.30 13.58
C SER A 555 -0.12 -5.20 14.19
N ILE A 556 -0.68 -4.55 15.20
CA ILE A 556 0.03 -3.56 16.02
C ILE A 556 1.24 -4.22 16.68
N GLU A 557 1.09 -5.39 17.30
CA GLU A 557 2.20 -6.08 17.97
C GLU A 557 3.36 -6.41 17.02
N LYS A 558 3.06 -6.89 15.82
CA LYS A 558 4.06 -7.28 14.81
C LYS A 558 4.53 -6.14 13.92
N GLY A 559 3.83 -5.00 13.92
CA GLY A 559 4.15 -3.82 13.11
C GLY A 559 3.89 -4.00 11.61
N TYR A 560 2.86 -4.77 11.22
CA TYR A 560 2.51 -4.93 9.80
C TYR A 560 1.12 -4.39 9.46
N VAL A 561 0.97 -3.99 8.20
CA VAL A 561 -0.25 -3.45 7.62
C VAL A 561 -0.51 -4.10 6.27
N HIS A 562 -1.76 -4.44 6.00
CA HIS A 562 -2.25 -4.81 4.68
C HIS A 562 -3.35 -3.81 4.26
N GLY A 563 -3.10 -3.10 3.17
CA GLY A 563 -4.00 -2.11 2.60
C GLY A 563 -4.70 -2.56 1.31
N SER A 564 -5.70 -1.79 0.91
CA SER A 564 -6.34 -1.87 -0.40
C SER A 564 -6.66 -0.46 -0.86
N PHE A 565 -6.36 -0.15 -2.13
CA PHE A 565 -6.59 1.16 -2.71
C PHE A 565 -7.79 1.09 -3.65
N SER A 566 -8.67 2.09 -3.56
CA SER A 566 -9.86 2.17 -4.41
C SER A 566 -9.64 2.99 -5.68
N THR A 567 -8.61 3.83 -5.70
CA THR A 567 -8.20 4.66 -6.83
C THR A 567 -6.68 4.86 -6.77
N ASN A 568 -6.09 5.35 -7.86
CA ASN A 568 -4.72 5.85 -7.88
C ASN A 568 -4.70 7.39 -7.89
N ASP A 569 -5.78 8.04 -7.46
CA ASP A 569 -6.01 9.48 -7.46
C ASP A 569 -6.50 9.94 -6.08
N HIS A 570 -6.77 11.23 -5.91
CA HIS A 570 -7.26 11.78 -4.65
C HIS A 570 -8.70 11.36 -4.35
N THR A 571 -9.10 11.45 -3.09
CA THR A 571 -10.51 11.33 -2.68
C THR A 571 -11.01 12.55 -1.91
N ALA A 572 -12.33 12.69 -1.82
CA ALA A 572 -12.98 13.85 -1.21
C ALA A 572 -13.18 13.73 0.31
N VAL A 573 -12.57 12.73 0.96
CA VAL A 573 -12.73 12.56 2.41
C VAL A 573 -12.10 13.76 3.16
N PRO A 574 -12.78 14.31 4.18
CA PRO A 574 -12.16 15.34 5.01
C PRO A 574 -10.87 14.82 5.64
N VAL A 575 -9.86 15.69 5.71
CA VAL A 575 -8.56 15.37 6.29
C VAL A 575 -8.46 15.86 7.72
N PRO A 576 -7.74 15.16 8.61
CA PRO A 576 -7.61 15.59 9.99
C PRO A 576 -6.74 16.84 10.12
N VAL A 577 -7.05 17.64 11.14
CA VAL A 577 -6.24 18.77 11.59
C VAL A 577 -5.87 18.52 13.05
N PHE A 578 -4.58 18.51 13.35
CA PHE A 578 -4.06 18.43 14.71
C PHE A 578 -3.43 19.77 15.06
N ALA A 579 -3.66 20.27 16.27
CA ALA A 579 -3.05 21.52 16.73
C ALA A 579 -2.47 21.40 18.14
N TYR A 580 -1.28 21.97 18.33
CA TYR A 580 -0.56 21.96 19.61
C TYR A 580 0.06 23.33 19.91
N GLY A 581 0.15 23.68 21.19
CA GLY A 581 0.71 24.97 21.63
C GLY A 581 -0.32 26.08 21.76
N ALA A 582 0.17 27.33 21.73
CA ALA A 582 -0.64 28.52 22.00
C ALA A 582 -1.71 28.74 20.92
N GLY A 583 -2.98 28.84 21.31
CA GLY A 583 -4.11 29.04 20.37
C GLY A 583 -4.62 27.77 19.69
N ALA A 584 -4.10 26.59 20.03
CA ALA A 584 -4.47 25.32 19.40
C ALA A 584 -5.98 25.02 19.44
N GLN A 585 -6.67 25.41 20.51
CA GLN A 585 -8.12 25.19 20.68
C GLN A 585 -8.99 25.76 19.56
N ASN A 586 -8.46 26.71 18.78
CA ASN A 586 -9.18 27.33 17.66
C ASN A 586 -9.36 26.38 16.45
N PHE A 587 -8.66 25.25 16.44
CA PHE A 587 -8.64 24.25 15.36
C PHE A 587 -9.49 23.00 15.66
N MET A 588 -10.40 23.09 16.64
CA MET A 588 -11.39 22.04 16.90
C MET A 588 -12.60 22.18 15.96
N GLY A 589 -13.26 21.05 15.70
CA GLY A 589 -14.49 20.99 14.90
C GLY A 589 -14.26 20.65 13.44
N VAL A 590 -15.29 20.84 12.61
CA VAL A 590 -15.27 20.58 11.17
C VAL A 590 -15.41 21.90 10.42
N TYR A 591 -14.50 22.20 9.51
CA TYR A 591 -14.45 23.49 8.82
C TYR A 591 -13.84 23.37 7.41
N GLN A 592 -13.95 24.43 6.60
CA GLN A 592 -13.30 24.47 5.28
C GLN A 592 -11.78 24.66 5.43
N ASN A 593 -10.97 24.08 4.52
CA ASN A 593 -9.52 24.31 4.53
C ASN A 593 -9.12 25.80 4.39
N THR A 594 -9.99 26.65 3.83
CA THR A 594 -9.84 28.12 3.83
C THR A 594 -9.83 28.75 5.23
N GLU A 595 -10.49 28.11 6.19
CA GLU A 595 -10.53 28.61 7.57
C GLU A 595 -9.20 28.36 8.32
N ILE A 596 -8.30 27.51 7.80
CA ILE A 596 -6.96 27.34 8.39
C ILE A 596 -6.20 28.68 8.31
N TYR A 597 -6.27 29.35 7.17
CA TYR A 597 -5.71 30.69 6.96
C TYR A 597 -6.29 31.70 7.97
N THR A 598 -7.61 31.82 8.07
CA THR A 598 -8.24 32.81 8.94
C THR A 598 -7.98 32.51 10.41
N LYS A 599 -8.06 31.24 10.83
CA LYS A 599 -7.74 30.81 12.20
C LYS A 599 -6.30 31.11 12.60
N ILE A 600 -5.34 30.98 11.67
CA ILE A 600 -3.94 31.37 11.93
C ILE A 600 -3.85 32.87 12.18
N LEU A 601 -4.43 33.70 11.31
CA LEU A 601 -4.38 35.16 11.45
C LEU A 601 -5.08 35.65 12.72
N GLU A 602 -6.25 35.08 13.03
CA GLU A 602 -6.98 35.36 14.27
C GLU A 602 -6.16 35.00 15.51
N ALA A 603 -5.52 33.82 15.52
CA ALA A 603 -4.65 33.40 16.61
C ALA A 603 -3.47 34.36 16.81
N LEU A 604 -2.91 34.90 15.71
CA LEU A 604 -1.85 35.92 15.72
C LEU A 604 -2.37 37.35 15.97
N SER A 605 -3.69 37.55 16.09
CA SER A 605 -4.32 38.88 16.20
C SER A 605 -3.96 39.82 15.04
N ILE A 606 -3.82 39.28 13.82
CA ILE A 606 -3.56 40.03 12.59
C ILE A 606 -4.90 40.21 11.87
N LYS A 607 -5.21 41.47 11.52
CA LYS A 607 -6.42 41.85 10.79
C LYS A 607 -6.15 42.00 9.31
#